data_AF-A0A248UIJ6-F1
#
_entry.id   AF-A0A248UIJ6-F1
#
_cell.length_a   1.000
_cell.length_b   1.000
_cell.length_c   1.000
_cell.angle_alpha   90.00
_cell.angle_beta   90.00
_cell.angle_gamma   90.00
#
_symmetry.space_group_name_H-M   'P 1'
#
loop_
_entity.id
_entity.type
_entity.pdbx_description
1 polymer ?
#
loop_
_entity_poly.entity_id
_entity_poly.type
_entity_poly.pdbx_seq_one_letter_code
_entity_poly.pdbx_strand_id
1 'polypeptide(L)'
;MRVIPEHPSKLARIGSCLAVMGSLVWVQWPIDFQNLNIAGVILLIGSLVTWLGIELADFSNGNSAHDGMMVDDVNKLNSLLKLVDRHQAYILREHAIETSMHDTDYDGIQQLVRYHNDDIFPFHNKNIQVHYEQLCRDAEKFLRDLFNLYTSDGRGWMTWRVAGEGWVSQDVYDRVMSRIGELNRQTSLLSQTWEELITLALAELKGASQPINRYE
;
A
#
# COMPACT_ATOMS: atom_id res chain seq x y z
N MET A 1 -27.00 -5.35 -8.73
CA MET A 1 -25.52 -5.38 -8.83
C MET A 1 -25.10 -6.75 -9.31
N ARG A 2 -24.48 -6.86 -10.50
CA ARG A 2 -23.87 -8.11 -10.95
C ARG A 2 -22.58 -8.27 -10.16
N VAL A 3 -22.46 -9.34 -9.38
CA VAL A 3 -21.22 -9.75 -8.73
C VAL A 3 -20.27 -10.19 -9.84
N ILE A 4 -19.30 -9.33 -10.17
CA ILE A 4 -18.20 -9.69 -11.07
C ILE A 4 -17.26 -10.55 -10.22
N PRO A 5 -16.94 -11.80 -10.62
CA PRO A 5 -16.04 -12.63 -9.82
C PRO A 5 -14.66 -11.97 -9.77
N GLU A 6 -14.01 -11.94 -8.60
CA GLU A 6 -12.72 -11.29 -8.38
C GLU A 6 -11.57 -11.89 -9.23
N HIS A 7 -11.72 -13.12 -9.75
CA HIS A 7 -10.71 -13.79 -10.59
C HIS A 7 -11.34 -14.68 -11.69
N PRO A 8 -11.93 -14.11 -12.75
CA PRO A 8 -12.62 -14.88 -13.79
C PRO A 8 -11.66 -15.75 -14.61
N SER A 9 -10.41 -15.31 -14.78
CA SER A 9 -9.37 -16.05 -15.51
C SER A 9 -8.91 -17.32 -14.80
N LYS A 10 -8.73 -17.28 -13.47
CA LYS A 10 -8.32 -18.44 -12.68
C LYS A 10 -9.39 -19.54 -12.68
N LEU A 11 -10.67 -19.17 -12.62
CA LEU A 11 -11.80 -20.10 -12.71
C LEU A 11 -11.95 -20.71 -14.11
N ALA A 12 -11.75 -19.92 -15.16
CA ALA A 12 -11.77 -20.40 -16.53
C ALA A 12 -10.67 -21.44 -16.81
N ARG A 13 -9.48 -21.25 -16.20
CA ARG A 13 -8.33 -22.16 -16.33
C ARG A 13 -8.57 -23.53 -15.66
N ILE A 14 -9.18 -23.53 -14.48
CA ILE A 14 -9.57 -24.76 -13.79
C ILE A 14 -10.69 -25.46 -14.58
N GLY A 15 -11.67 -24.71 -15.08
CA GLY A 15 -12.76 -25.21 -15.89
C GLY A 15 -12.29 -25.84 -17.21
N SER A 16 -11.31 -25.23 -17.90
CA SER A 16 -10.76 -25.76 -19.15
C SER A 16 -9.96 -27.04 -18.92
N CYS A 17 -9.10 -27.09 -17.91
CA CYS A 17 -8.38 -28.32 -17.53
C CYS A 17 -9.34 -29.47 -17.16
N LEU A 18 -10.39 -29.18 -16.38
CA LEU A 18 -11.41 -30.17 -16.03
C LEU A 18 -12.22 -30.63 -17.25
N ALA A 19 -12.52 -29.73 -18.19
CA ALA A 19 -13.19 -30.09 -19.44
C ALA A 19 -12.30 -30.96 -20.34
N VAL A 20 -11.00 -30.67 -20.44
CA VAL A 20 -10.04 -31.49 -21.20
C VAL A 20 -9.95 -32.88 -20.59
N MET A 21 -9.70 -32.98 -19.28
CA MET A 21 -9.57 -34.28 -18.61
C MET A 21 -10.88 -35.06 -18.61
N GLY A 22 -12.02 -34.39 -18.38
CA GLY A 22 -13.34 -35.00 -18.45
C GLY A 22 -13.69 -35.53 -19.83
N SER A 23 -13.29 -34.81 -20.90
CA SER A 23 -13.52 -35.26 -22.28
C SER A 23 -12.66 -36.48 -22.64
N LEU A 24 -11.42 -36.54 -22.17
CA LEU A 24 -10.52 -37.68 -22.42
C LEU A 24 -10.99 -38.95 -21.69
N VAL A 25 -11.43 -38.80 -20.42
CA VAL A 25 -11.99 -39.92 -19.64
C VAL A 25 -13.30 -40.43 -20.24
N TRP A 26 -14.15 -39.53 -20.75
CA TRP A 26 -15.44 -39.89 -21.33
C TRP A 26 -15.32 -40.57 -22.70
N VAL A 27 -14.36 -40.16 -23.52
CA VAL A 27 -14.23 -40.67 -24.91
C VAL A 27 -13.43 -41.96 -24.98
N GLN A 28 -12.34 -42.10 -24.23
CA GLN A 28 -11.41 -43.24 -24.37
C GLN A 28 -10.71 -43.58 -23.05
N TRP A 29 -11.44 -44.07 -22.06
CA TRP A 29 -10.84 -44.78 -20.94
C TRP A 29 -10.97 -46.31 -21.11
N PRO A 30 -9.87 -47.09 -21.06
CA PRO A 30 -8.47 -46.67 -20.97
C PRO A 30 -7.95 -46.10 -22.29
N ILE A 31 -6.95 -45.21 -22.20
CA ILE A 31 -6.40 -44.52 -23.38
C ILE A 31 -5.57 -45.50 -24.21
N ASP A 32 -6.11 -45.91 -25.37
CA ASP A 32 -5.40 -46.71 -26.36
C ASP A 32 -4.95 -45.83 -27.54
N PHE A 33 -3.68 -45.45 -27.54
CA PHE A 33 -3.07 -44.61 -28.57
C PHE A 33 -2.98 -45.29 -29.95
N GLN A 34 -3.21 -46.60 -30.05
CA GLN A 34 -3.16 -47.33 -31.32
C GLN A 34 -4.49 -47.28 -32.09
N ASN A 35 -5.62 -47.03 -31.40
CA ASN A 35 -6.97 -47.01 -31.98
C ASN A 35 -7.72 -45.69 -31.67
N LEU A 36 -7.07 -44.54 -31.87
CA LEU A 36 -7.67 -43.22 -31.63
C LEU A 36 -8.86 -42.98 -32.58
N ASN A 37 -10.06 -42.85 -32.02
CA ASN A 37 -11.25 -42.46 -32.77
C ASN A 37 -11.13 -40.99 -33.23
N ILE A 38 -11.54 -40.70 -34.48
CA ILE A 38 -11.52 -39.36 -35.09
C ILE A 38 -12.17 -38.32 -34.18
N ALA A 39 -13.26 -38.68 -33.48
CA ALA A 39 -13.92 -37.80 -32.52
C ALA A 39 -13.03 -37.40 -31.32
N GLY A 40 -12.20 -38.33 -30.83
CA GLY A 40 -11.24 -38.07 -29.75
C GLY A 40 -10.10 -37.16 -30.19
N VAL A 41 -9.62 -37.32 -31.43
CA VAL A 41 -8.60 -36.45 -32.03
C VAL A 41 -9.12 -35.02 -32.18
N ILE A 42 -10.36 -34.85 -32.64
CA ILE A 42 -10.98 -33.52 -32.79
C ILE A 42 -11.15 -32.82 -31.44
N LEU A 43 -11.58 -33.54 -30.40
CA LEU A 43 -11.70 -32.99 -29.05
C LEU A 43 -10.34 -32.61 -28.45
N LEU A 44 -9.31 -33.42 -28.68
CA LEU A 44 -7.95 -33.13 -28.22
C LEU A 44 -7.41 -31.87 -28.90
N ILE A 45 -7.54 -31.75 -30.22
CA ILE A 45 -7.15 -30.54 -30.96
C ILE A 45 -7.94 -29.32 -30.48
N GLY A 46 -9.26 -29.44 -30.35
CA GLY A 46 -10.11 -28.34 -29.86
C GLY A 46 -9.71 -27.87 -28.46
N SER A 47 -9.39 -28.81 -27.57
CA SER A 47 -8.94 -28.51 -26.22
C SER A 47 -7.56 -27.83 -26.19
N LEU A 48 -6.64 -28.26 -27.07
CA LEU A 48 -5.31 -27.67 -27.22
C LEU A 48 -5.38 -26.25 -27.77
N VAL A 49 -6.23 -26.02 -28.78
CA VAL A 49 -6.46 -24.68 -29.36
C VAL A 49 -7.11 -23.76 -28.34
N THR A 50 -8.04 -24.26 -27.53
CA THR A 50 -8.67 -23.49 -26.47
C THR A 50 -7.66 -23.11 -25.39
N TRP A 51 -6.80 -24.04 -24.98
CA TRP A 51 -5.72 -23.78 -24.02
C TRP A 51 -4.70 -22.78 -24.57
N LEU A 52 -4.21 -22.99 -25.80
CA LEU A 52 -3.30 -22.05 -26.48
C LEU A 52 -3.93 -20.67 -26.67
N GLY A 53 -5.22 -20.59 -26.98
CA GLY A 53 -5.95 -19.34 -27.12
C GLY A 53 -6.08 -18.57 -25.80
N ILE A 54 -6.31 -19.28 -24.69
CA ILE A 54 -6.31 -18.68 -23.34
C ILE A 54 -4.90 -18.17 -23.01
N GLU A 55 -3.86 -18.97 -23.26
CA GLU A 55 -2.49 -18.60 -22.93
C GLU A 55 -1.97 -17.43 -23.79
N LEU A 56 -2.34 -17.37 -25.08
CA LEU A 56 -2.07 -16.23 -25.96
C LEU A 56 -2.88 -14.97 -25.58
N ALA A 57 -4.13 -15.14 -25.13
CA ALA A 57 -4.93 -14.02 -24.63
C ALA A 57 -4.33 -13.46 -23.34
N ASP A 58 -3.83 -14.30 -22.44
CA ASP A 58 -3.11 -13.89 -21.23
C ASP A 58 -1.77 -13.21 -21.57
N PHE A 59 -1.05 -13.66 -22.61
CA PHE A 59 0.17 -13.01 -23.10
C PHE A 59 -0.11 -11.63 -23.73
N SER A 60 -1.19 -11.52 -24.50
CA SER A 60 -1.69 -10.24 -25.03
C SER A 60 -2.18 -9.31 -23.92
N ASN A 61 -2.70 -9.87 -22.82
CA ASN A 61 -3.12 -9.14 -21.62
C ASN A 61 -1.98 -8.88 -20.64
N GLY A 62 -0.74 -9.32 -20.90
CA GLY A 62 0.40 -9.05 -20.02
C GLY A 62 0.64 -7.55 -19.82
N ASN A 63 0.41 -6.74 -20.86
CA ASN A 63 0.48 -5.29 -20.76
C ASN A 63 -0.69 -4.67 -19.97
N SER A 64 -1.90 -5.24 -20.03
CA SER A 64 -3.04 -4.74 -19.25
C SER A 64 -3.00 -5.19 -17.79
N ALA A 65 -2.43 -6.36 -17.51
CA ALA A 65 -2.15 -6.82 -16.15
C ALA A 65 -1.03 -6.01 -15.48
N HIS A 66 0.03 -5.70 -16.22
CA HIS A 66 1.11 -4.85 -15.72
C HIS A 66 0.63 -3.42 -15.45
N ASP A 67 -0.13 -2.82 -16.38
CA ASP A 67 -0.75 -1.51 -16.16
C ASP A 67 -1.73 -1.54 -14.99
N GLY A 68 -2.53 -2.61 -14.85
CA GLY A 68 -3.43 -2.79 -13.71
C GLY A 68 -2.71 -2.79 -12.35
N MET A 69 -1.59 -3.51 -12.23
CA MET A 69 -0.78 -3.50 -11.01
C MET A 69 -0.21 -2.11 -10.70
N MET A 70 0.27 -1.40 -11.73
CA MET A 70 0.78 -0.04 -11.56
C MET A 70 -0.33 0.93 -11.17
N VAL A 71 -1.53 0.78 -11.74
CA VAL A 71 -2.70 1.59 -11.39
C VAL A 71 -3.14 1.35 -9.94
N ASP A 72 -3.14 0.10 -9.47
CA ASP A 72 -3.45 -0.21 -8.07
C ASP A 72 -2.43 0.44 -7.12
N ASP A 73 -1.14 0.37 -7.46
CA ASP A 73 -0.07 1.04 -6.71
C ASP A 73 -0.24 2.58 -6.73
N VAL A 74 -0.59 3.17 -7.88
CA VAL A 74 -0.89 4.61 -7.99
C VAL A 74 -2.11 5.00 -7.15
N ASN A 75 -3.19 4.21 -7.16
CA ASN A 75 -4.38 4.46 -6.37
C ASN A 75 -4.10 4.43 -4.87
N LYS A 76 -3.29 3.46 -4.44
CA LYS A 76 -2.83 3.37 -3.06
C LYS A 76 -1.99 4.60 -2.69
N LEU A 77 -1.00 4.97 -3.50
CA LEU A 77 -0.18 6.16 -3.27
C LEU A 77 -1.03 7.44 -3.21
N ASN A 78 -1.99 7.60 -4.12
CA ASN A 78 -2.92 8.74 -4.12
C ASN A 78 -3.81 8.76 -2.87
N SER A 79 -4.12 7.59 -2.30
CA SER A 79 -4.81 7.51 -1.01
C SER A 79 -3.90 7.96 0.13
N LEU A 80 -2.63 7.55 0.14
CA LEU A 80 -1.64 8.02 1.12
C LEU A 80 -1.43 9.54 1.03
N LEU A 81 -1.37 10.11 -0.17
CA LEU A 81 -1.25 11.55 -0.41
C LEU A 81 -2.47 12.36 0.08
N LYS A 82 -3.62 11.72 0.30
CA LYS A 82 -4.78 12.36 0.95
C LYS A 82 -4.67 12.34 2.47
N LEU A 83 -3.95 11.37 3.05
CA LEU A 83 -3.72 11.29 4.49
C LEU A 83 -2.59 12.24 4.90
N VAL A 84 -1.45 12.15 4.20
CA VAL A 84 -0.33 13.09 4.34
C VAL A 84 -0.47 14.12 3.23
N ASP A 85 -1.46 14.99 3.43
CA ASP A 85 -1.76 16.06 2.50
C ASP A 85 -0.68 17.16 2.51
N ARG A 86 -0.91 18.22 1.73
CA ARG A 86 0.00 19.37 1.65
C ARG A 86 0.24 20.03 3.01
N HIS A 87 -0.78 20.06 3.87
CA HIS A 87 -0.68 20.67 5.17
C HIS A 87 0.17 19.83 6.11
N GLN A 88 -0.07 18.52 6.18
CA GLN A 88 0.73 17.61 6.99
C GLN A 88 2.19 17.58 6.52
N ALA A 89 2.43 17.57 5.20
CA ALA A 89 3.78 17.64 4.64
C ALA A 89 4.49 18.94 5.01
N TYR A 90 3.77 20.08 5.05
CA TYR A 90 4.30 21.34 5.53
C TYR A 90 4.65 21.29 7.02
N ILE A 91 3.78 20.72 7.86
CA ILE A 91 4.04 20.55 9.29
C ILE A 91 5.31 19.72 9.52
N LEU A 92 5.46 18.58 8.82
CA LEU A 92 6.65 17.74 8.96
C LEU A 92 7.96 18.46 8.55
N ARG A 93 7.87 19.40 7.60
CA ARG A 93 9.06 20.07 7.06
C ARG A 93 9.45 21.31 7.83
N GLU A 94 8.47 22.13 8.23
CA GLU A 94 8.71 23.50 8.69
C GLU A 94 8.30 23.72 10.15
N HIS A 95 7.42 22.89 10.72
CA HIS A 95 6.91 23.11 12.06
C HIS A 95 7.83 22.46 13.08
N ALA A 96 8.54 23.29 13.85
CA ALA A 96 9.28 22.82 15.01
C ALA A 96 8.29 22.45 16.12
N ILE A 97 8.53 21.32 16.79
CA ILE A 97 7.76 20.91 17.96
C ILE A 97 8.04 21.90 19.09
N GLU A 98 6.99 22.62 19.47
CA GLU A 98 7.01 23.62 20.54
C GLU A 98 6.49 23.04 21.85
N THR A 99 6.67 23.77 22.96
CA THR A 99 6.19 23.37 24.29
C THR A 99 4.67 23.20 24.40
N SER A 100 3.93 23.76 23.46
CA SER A 100 2.50 23.63 23.29
C SER A 100 2.21 23.65 21.80
N MET A 101 1.40 22.71 21.31
CA MET A 101 1.04 22.61 19.89
C MET A 101 -0.40 22.13 19.76
N HIS A 102 -0.97 22.21 18.57
CA HIS A 102 -2.34 21.73 18.37
C HIS A 102 -2.36 20.21 18.43
N ASP A 103 -3.43 19.64 19.00
CA ASP A 103 -3.55 18.19 19.09
C ASP A 103 -3.70 17.52 17.72
N THR A 104 -4.13 18.29 16.71
CA THR A 104 -4.33 17.87 15.32
C THR A 104 -3.09 18.00 14.42
N ASP A 105 -1.97 18.58 14.89
CA ASP A 105 -0.81 18.89 14.03
C ASP A 105 -0.22 17.65 13.34
N TYR A 106 -0.42 16.46 13.90
CA TYR A 106 0.10 15.20 13.36
C TYR A 106 -1.00 14.19 13.02
N ASP A 107 -2.23 14.65 12.79
CA ASP A 107 -3.38 13.79 12.46
C ASP A 107 -3.17 12.98 11.17
N GLY A 108 -2.58 13.57 10.14
CA GLY A 108 -2.29 12.87 8.88
C GLY A 108 -1.31 11.72 9.07
N ILE A 109 -0.33 11.88 9.96
CA ILE A 109 0.63 10.81 10.33
C ILE A 109 -0.06 9.75 11.19
N GLN A 110 -0.94 10.14 12.09
CA GLN A 110 -1.73 9.19 12.86
C GLN A 110 -2.66 8.37 11.95
N GLN A 111 -3.30 9.01 10.98
CA GLN A 111 -4.14 8.34 9.99
C GLN A 111 -3.33 7.42 9.08
N LEU A 112 -2.11 7.81 8.68
CA LEU A 112 -1.19 6.96 7.92
C LEU A 112 -0.88 5.65 8.66
N VAL A 113 -0.54 5.72 9.95
CA VAL A 113 -0.25 4.53 10.77
C VAL A 113 -1.50 3.66 10.95
N ARG A 114 -2.68 4.27 11.15
CA ARG A 114 -3.94 3.52 11.20
C ARG A 114 -4.25 2.82 9.88
N TYR A 115 -4.12 3.54 8.77
CA TYR A 115 -4.29 2.98 7.43
C TYR A 115 -3.35 1.79 7.22
N HIS A 116 -2.07 1.91 7.61
CA HIS A 116 -1.10 0.83 7.50
C HIS A 116 -1.48 -0.41 8.32
N ASN A 117 -1.98 -0.22 9.55
CA ASN A 117 -2.39 -1.34 10.41
C ASN A 117 -3.60 -2.10 9.87
N ASP A 118 -4.49 -1.41 9.15
CA ASP A 118 -5.68 -1.99 8.51
C ASP A 118 -5.41 -2.49 7.07
N ASP A 119 -4.24 -2.18 6.51
CA ASP A 119 -3.89 -2.46 5.13
C ASP A 119 -3.43 -3.90 4.93
N ILE A 120 -4.23 -4.66 4.19
CA ILE A 120 -3.94 -6.06 3.83
C ILE A 120 -3.34 -6.19 2.42
N PHE A 121 -3.21 -5.10 1.67
CA PHE A 121 -2.80 -5.11 0.27
C PHE A 121 -1.45 -4.39 0.09
N PRO A 122 -0.32 -5.12 0.04
CA PRO A 122 0.98 -4.49 -0.18
C PRO A 122 1.08 -3.84 -1.57
N PHE A 123 1.98 -2.87 -1.72
CA PHE A 123 2.37 -2.41 -3.06
C PHE A 123 2.94 -3.59 -3.86
N HIS A 124 2.61 -3.64 -5.15
CA HIS A 124 3.17 -4.63 -6.07
C HIS A 124 4.66 -4.37 -6.30
N ASN A 125 5.06 -3.08 -6.35
CA ASN A 125 6.47 -2.70 -6.38
C ASN A 125 7.13 -2.86 -5.00
N LYS A 126 8.07 -3.80 -4.91
CA LYS A 126 8.80 -4.10 -3.66
C LYS A 126 9.62 -2.93 -3.13
N ASN A 127 10.20 -2.10 -3.98
CA ASN A 127 11.00 -0.96 -3.54
C ASN A 127 10.10 0.07 -2.85
N ILE A 128 8.93 0.35 -3.45
CA ILE A 128 7.93 1.24 -2.85
C ILE A 128 7.41 0.65 -1.53
N GLN A 129 7.09 -0.65 -1.50
CA GLN A 129 6.63 -1.32 -0.28
C GLN A 129 7.63 -1.18 0.88
N VAL A 130 8.92 -1.40 0.62
CA VAL A 130 9.97 -1.29 1.66
C VAL A 130 10.06 0.13 2.23
N HIS A 131 9.99 1.16 1.37
CA HIS A 131 10.02 2.56 1.81
C HIS A 131 8.74 2.94 2.55
N TYR A 132 7.59 2.46 2.10
CA TYR A 132 6.30 2.65 2.76
C TYR A 132 6.29 2.05 4.18
N GLU A 133 6.76 0.82 4.33
CA GLU A 133 6.86 0.18 5.64
C GLU A 133 7.86 0.91 6.55
N GLN A 134 8.98 1.38 6.01
CA GLN A 134 9.95 2.16 6.77
C GLN A 134 9.33 3.46 7.30
N LEU A 135 8.64 4.20 6.44
CA LEU A 135 7.90 5.40 6.82
C LEU A 135 6.89 5.12 7.94
N CYS A 136 6.11 4.04 7.82
CA CYS A 136 5.10 3.69 8.82
C CYS A 136 5.72 3.31 10.17
N ARG A 137 6.83 2.55 10.18
CA ARG A 137 7.56 2.21 11.40
C ARG A 137 8.13 3.46 12.10
N ASP A 138 8.71 4.37 11.32
CA ASP A 138 9.27 5.60 11.86
C ASP A 138 8.16 6.53 12.37
N ALA A 139 7.02 6.58 11.68
CA ALA A 139 5.84 7.34 12.07
C ALA A 139 5.24 6.83 13.39
N GLU A 140 5.12 5.51 13.55
CA GLU A 140 4.64 4.90 14.78
C GLU A 140 5.58 5.19 15.96
N LYS A 141 6.89 5.08 15.73
CA LYS A 141 7.90 5.43 16.73
C LYS A 141 7.78 6.89 17.16
N PHE A 142 7.68 7.79 16.18
CA PHE A 142 7.51 9.23 16.42
C PHE A 142 6.26 9.52 17.23
N LEU A 143 5.10 9.02 16.82
CA LEU A 143 3.83 9.26 17.51
C LEU A 143 3.86 8.73 18.95
N ARG A 144 4.43 7.54 19.17
CA ARG A 144 4.61 7.00 20.52
C ARG A 144 5.49 7.90 21.37
N ASP A 145 6.62 8.36 20.84
CA ASP A 145 7.54 9.24 21.54
C ASP A 145 6.90 10.61 21.84
N LEU A 146 6.08 11.11 20.91
CA LEU A 146 5.32 12.36 21.01
C LEU A 146 4.27 12.29 22.12
N PHE A 147 3.39 11.28 22.09
CA PHE A 147 2.31 11.12 23.07
C PHE A 147 2.80 10.66 24.45
N ASN A 148 4.02 10.12 24.54
CA ASN A 148 4.67 9.88 25.83
C ASN A 148 5.13 11.18 26.50
N LEU A 149 5.38 12.24 25.72
CA LEU A 149 5.82 13.53 26.24
C LEU A 149 4.66 14.53 26.40
N TYR A 150 3.75 14.56 25.43
CA TYR A 150 2.66 15.52 25.36
C TYR A 150 1.34 14.91 25.83
N THR A 151 0.56 15.70 26.58
CA THR A 151 -0.80 15.37 26.98
C THR A 151 -1.77 16.40 26.42
N SER A 152 -2.90 15.94 25.87
CA SER A 152 -3.97 16.84 25.42
C SER A 152 -4.61 17.54 26.63
N ASP A 153 -4.89 18.83 26.50
CA ASP A 153 -5.60 19.62 27.51
C ASP A 153 -7.14 19.55 27.35
N GLY A 154 -7.63 18.82 26.32
CA GLY A 154 -9.04 18.69 25.97
C GLY A 154 -9.65 19.93 25.30
N ARG A 155 -8.86 20.94 24.95
CA ARG A 155 -9.28 22.20 24.32
C ARG A 155 -8.68 22.40 22.92
N GLY A 156 -8.18 21.33 22.29
CA GLY A 156 -7.53 21.39 20.97
C GLY A 156 -6.03 21.69 21.03
N TRP A 157 -5.42 21.60 22.21
CA TRP A 157 -4.00 21.79 22.41
C TRP A 157 -3.42 20.59 23.14
N MET A 158 -2.14 20.32 22.89
CA MET A 158 -1.35 19.42 23.68
C MET A 158 -0.13 20.13 24.23
N THR A 159 0.23 19.76 25.45
CA THR A 159 1.38 20.33 26.14
C THR A 159 2.03 19.25 26.99
N TRP A 160 3.35 19.33 27.15
CA TRP A 160 4.08 18.47 28.09
C TRP A 160 3.83 18.88 29.55
N ARG A 161 3.18 20.03 29.79
CA ARG A 161 2.88 20.60 31.11
C ARG A 161 1.39 20.74 31.32
N VAL A 162 0.82 19.96 32.24
CA VAL A 162 -0.61 20.07 32.56
C VAL A 162 -0.90 21.43 33.22
N ALA A 163 -2.04 22.03 32.89
CA ALA A 163 -2.49 23.28 33.48
C ALA A 163 -2.57 23.16 35.02
N GLY A 164 -1.73 23.91 35.74
CA GLY A 164 -1.69 23.94 37.21
C GLY A 164 -0.35 23.59 37.85
N GLU A 165 0.64 23.15 37.07
CA GLU A 165 1.98 22.88 37.60
C GLU A 165 2.80 24.18 37.79
N GLY A 166 3.47 24.29 38.93
CA GLY A 166 4.38 25.39 39.24
C GLY A 166 5.69 25.35 38.43
N TRP A 167 6.65 26.21 38.79
CA TRP A 167 8.00 26.18 38.22
C TRP A 167 8.65 24.80 38.40
N VAL A 168 9.14 24.21 37.31
CA VAL A 168 9.94 22.97 37.35
C VAL A 168 11.41 23.32 37.53
N SER A 169 12.20 22.39 38.05
CA SER A 169 13.65 22.57 38.11
C SER A 169 14.27 22.66 36.71
N GLN A 170 15.43 23.33 36.61
CA GLN A 170 16.17 23.45 35.36
C GLN A 170 16.49 22.06 34.77
N ASP A 171 16.84 21.08 35.60
CA ASP A 171 17.14 19.71 35.15
C ASP A 171 15.94 19.03 34.47
N VAL A 172 14.72 19.30 34.93
CA VAL A 172 13.50 18.78 34.28
C VAL A 172 13.30 19.47 32.94
N TYR A 173 13.44 20.80 32.91
CA TYR A 173 13.31 21.59 31.69
C TYR A 173 14.32 21.14 30.61
N ASP A 174 15.59 21.00 30.95
CA ASP A 174 16.65 20.62 30.02
C ASP A 174 16.41 19.22 29.45
N ARG A 175 15.93 18.27 30.26
CA ARG A 175 15.54 16.93 29.78
C ARG A 175 14.38 16.98 28.78
N VAL A 176 13.35 17.78 29.07
CA VAL A 176 12.21 17.93 28.15
C VAL A 176 12.66 18.58 26.85
N MET A 177 13.45 19.66 26.91
CA MET A 177 13.98 20.31 25.71
C MET A 177 14.85 19.37 24.87
N SER A 178 15.65 18.51 25.53
CA SER A 178 16.42 17.46 24.85
C SER A 178 15.51 16.47 24.11
N ARG A 179 14.39 16.06 24.74
CA ARG A 179 13.41 15.17 24.12
C ARG A 179 12.67 15.82 22.95
N ILE A 180 12.32 17.10 23.07
CA ILE A 180 11.77 17.89 21.96
C ILE A 180 12.77 17.97 20.80
N GLY A 181 14.05 18.19 21.09
CA GLY A 181 15.11 18.17 20.07
C GLY A 181 15.26 16.82 19.36
N GLU A 182 15.01 15.71 20.05
CA GLU A 182 14.93 14.38 19.43
C GLU A 182 13.68 14.25 18.53
N LEU A 183 12.51 14.67 19.01
CA LEU A 183 11.27 14.63 18.22
C LEU A 183 11.38 15.50 16.95
N ASN A 184 12.02 16.66 17.03
CA ASN A 184 12.29 17.52 15.87
C ASN A 184 13.16 16.79 14.82
N ARG A 185 14.21 16.08 15.26
CA ARG A 185 15.03 15.26 14.35
C ARG A 185 14.24 14.14 13.70
N GLN A 186 13.38 13.46 14.46
CA GLN A 186 12.48 12.43 13.92
C GLN A 186 11.51 13.00 12.89
N THR A 187 10.97 14.20 13.14
CA THR A 187 10.06 14.90 12.22
C THR A 187 10.76 15.24 10.91
N SER A 188 11.99 15.77 10.96
CA SER A 188 12.80 16.03 9.77
C SER A 188 13.11 14.75 8.97
N LEU A 189 13.42 13.65 9.65
CA LEU A 189 13.66 12.35 9.01
C LEU A 189 12.38 11.83 8.35
N LEU A 190 11.23 11.92 9.01
CA LEU A 190 9.94 11.55 8.42
C LEU A 190 9.61 12.36 7.17
N SER A 191 9.84 13.66 7.21
CA SER A 191 9.68 14.55 6.05
C SER A 191 10.55 14.09 4.87
N GLN A 192 11.82 13.77 5.15
CA GLN A 192 12.74 13.24 4.14
C GLN A 192 12.26 11.90 3.58
N THR A 193 11.93 10.92 4.42
CA THR A 193 11.47 9.59 3.98
C THR A 193 10.17 9.66 3.19
N TRP A 194 9.27 10.58 3.54
CA TRP A 194 8.05 10.83 2.78
C TRP A 194 8.34 11.36 1.37
N GLU A 195 9.22 12.35 1.24
CA GLU A 195 9.61 12.90 -0.07
C GLU A 195 10.41 11.89 -0.91
N GLU A 196 11.23 11.05 -0.27
CA GLU A 196 11.92 9.92 -0.91
C GLU A 196 10.92 8.88 -1.46
N LEU A 197 9.88 8.52 -0.69
CA LEU A 197 8.81 7.63 -1.14
C LEU A 197 8.08 8.19 -2.36
N ILE A 198 7.71 9.48 -2.34
CA ILE A 198 7.04 10.14 -3.48
C ILE A 198 7.95 10.12 -4.70
N THR A 199 9.22 10.49 -4.54
CA THR A 199 10.20 10.55 -5.63
C THR A 199 10.43 9.17 -6.24
N LEU A 200 10.56 8.15 -5.40
CA LEU A 200 10.68 6.76 -5.81
C LEU A 200 9.42 6.31 -6.58
N ALA A 201 8.24 6.60 -6.06
CA ALA A 201 6.99 6.20 -6.70
C ALA A 201 6.79 6.89 -8.06
N LEU A 202 7.17 8.16 -8.21
CA LEU A 202 7.16 8.86 -9.51
C LEU A 202 8.11 8.22 -10.53
N ALA A 203 9.25 7.69 -10.09
CA ALA A 203 10.20 7.02 -10.96
C ALA A 203 9.75 5.61 -11.35
N GLU A 204 9.29 4.83 -10.36
CA GLU A 204 8.94 3.41 -10.49
C GLU A 204 7.56 3.18 -11.12
N LEU A 205 6.60 4.09 -10.89
CA LEU A 205 5.25 4.01 -11.48
C LEU A 205 5.13 4.84 -12.77
N LYS A 206 6.27 5.26 -13.33
CA LYS A 206 6.30 5.99 -14.59
C LYS A 206 5.76 5.12 -15.72
N GLY A 207 4.67 5.57 -16.35
CA GLY A 207 4.01 4.84 -17.43
C GLY A 207 2.69 4.19 -17.03
N ALA A 208 2.28 4.28 -15.76
CA ALA A 208 0.93 3.96 -15.34
C ALA A 208 -0.10 4.82 -16.10
N SER A 209 -1.25 4.24 -16.43
CA SER A 209 -2.35 4.96 -17.08
C SER A 209 -3.03 6.02 -16.21
N GLN A 210 -2.78 6.02 -14.89
CA GLN A 210 -3.26 7.03 -13.95
C GLN A 210 -2.15 7.96 -13.46
N PRO A 211 -2.44 9.26 -13.26
CA PRO A 211 -1.49 10.19 -12.70
C PRO A 211 -1.37 10.04 -11.18
N ILE A 212 -0.17 10.35 -10.66
CA ILE A 212 0.06 10.59 -9.24
C ILE A 212 -0.31 12.04 -8.95
N ASN A 213 -1.34 12.27 -8.12
CA ASN A 213 -1.89 13.59 -7.83
C ASN A 213 -1.12 14.22 -6.65
N ARG A 214 0.02 14.83 -6.95
CA ARG A 214 0.87 15.45 -5.93
C ARG A 214 0.26 16.77 -5.45
N TYR A 215 -0.36 16.75 -4.28
CA TYR A 215 -0.80 17.94 -3.53
C TYR A 215 -1.73 18.90 -4.30
N GLU A 216 -2.51 18.39 -5.26
CA GLU A 216 -3.59 19.11 -5.96
C GLU A 216 -4.92 19.03 -5.23
#